data_AF-A0A149VGP0-F1
#
_entry.id   AF-A0A149VGP0-F1
#
_cell.length_a   1.000
_cell.length_b   1.000
_cell.length_c   1.000
_cell.angle_alpha   90.00
_cell.angle_beta   90.00
_cell.angle_gamma   90.00
#
_symmetry.space_group_name_H-M   'P 1'
#
loop_
_entity.id
_entity.type
_entity.pdbx_description
1 polymer ?
#
loop_
_entity_poly.entity_id
_entity_poly.type
_entity_poly.pdbx_seq_one_letter_code
_entity_poly.pdbx_strand_id
1 'polypeptide(L)'
;MQTTEKTPPHSLSDWKVILPYWLSEEKWRAFAMLGGIIGLSVIYVRTAVWFGKWNQSFFDAMFAFRVQDCLSLLPPYILVSALAAAIYVFQIYLTQVLSMRWRLWNTRVYLRQYLSNETYYRLEHGLEQADNPDQRIADDLSQMTIWTLKLGLDAIQAVTTLISFSIVLWDIGGTLSFTWHGHAVHIPGYLFLGTVLATLFTSLVLERFGGPLVSANYRQQHYDADLRAGLMDVRRNSEQIAFYGGEEAENLRFSRYLAHIATNWRNVVTYTWR
;
A
#
# COMPACT_ATOMS: atom_id res chain seq x y z
N MET A 1 -19.93 -27.62 -32.64
CA MET A 1 -20.34 -26.55 -31.71
C MET A 1 -19.51 -26.76 -30.45
N GLN A 2 -18.35 -26.13 -30.36
CA GLN A 2 -17.43 -26.27 -29.22
C GLN A 2 -17.96 -25.40 -28.08
N THR A 3 -18.35 -26.04 -26.99
CA THR A 3 -18.73 -25.38 -25.74
C THR A 3 -17.47 -24.80 -25.12
N THR A 4 -17.41 -23.47 -25.02
CA THR A 4 -16.43 -22.74 -24.20
C THR A 4 -16.58 -23.17 -22.75
N GLU A 5 -15.75 -24.12 -22.32
CA GLU A 5 -15.63 -24.49 -20.91
C GLU A 5 -15.01 -23.29 -20.20
N LYS A 6 -15.82 -22.60 -19.38
CA LYS A 6 -15.36 -21.52 -18.51
C LYS A 6 -14.35 -22.12 -17.55
N THR A 7 -13.10 -21.70 -17.64
CA THR A 7 -12.07 -21.93 -16.61
C THR A 7 -12.67 -21.55 -15.25
N PRO A 8 -12.70 -22.47 -14.27
CA PRO A 8 -13.19 -22.12 -12.92
C PRO A 8 -12.27 -21.03 -12.34
N PRO A 9 -12.80 -20.06 -11.58
CA PRO A 9 -11.96 -19.09 -10.90
C PRO A 9 -11.04 -19.88 -9.96
N HIS A 10 -9.73 -19.66 -10.08
CA HIS A 10 -8.72 -20.31 -9.24
C HIS A 10 -9.00 -20.02 -7.75
N SER A 11 -9.82 -20.84 -7.09
CA SER A 11 -10.10 -20.77 -5.65
C SER A 11 -9.31 -21.86 -4.92
N LEU A 12 -7.98 -21.81 -5.01
CA LEU A 12 -7.15 -22.48 -4.02
C LEU A 12 -7.04 -21.51 -2.84
N SER A 13 -7.96 -21.64 -1.87
CA SER A 13 -8.01 -20.92 -0.59
C SER A 13 -6.68 -20.20 -0.26
N ASP A 14 -6.62 -18.89 -0.53
CA ASP A 14 -5.43 -18.02 -0.37
C ASP A 14 -4.76 -18.19 1.01
N TRP A 15 -5.58 -18.61 1.98
CA TRP A 15 -5.20 -18.91 3.35
C TRP A 15 -4.21 -20.07 3.50
N LYS A 16 -4.18 -21.05 2.59
CA LYS A 16 -3.27 -22.20 2.68
C LYS A 16 -1.80 -21.83 2.51
N VAL A 17 -1.50 -20.70 1.85
CA VAL A 17 -0.13 -20.20 1.66
C VAL A 17 0.31 -19.34 2.84
N ILE A 18 -0.64 -18.64 3.48
CA ILE A 18 -0.38 -17.62 4.50
C ILE A 18 -0.39 -18.19 5.93
N LEU A 19 -1.36 -19.07 6.25
CA LEU A 19 -1.55 -19.64 7.60
C LEU A 19 -0.42 -20.52 8.14
N PRO A 20 0.33 -21.31 7.33
CA PRO A 20 1.24 -22.31 7.87
C PRO A 20 2.32 -21.75 8.80
N TYR A 21 2.82 -20.52 8.54
CA TYR A 21 3.80 -19.86 9.41
C TYR A 21 3.22 -19.57 10.81
N TRP A 22 1.99 -19.06 10.86
CA TRP A 22 1.29 -18.70 12.10
C TRP A 22 0.88 -19.90 12.94
N LEU A 23 0.84 -21.10 12.34
CA LEU A 23 0.56 -22.36 13.02
C LEU A 23 1.84 -23.17 13.33
N SER A 24 3.00 -22.69 12.88
CA SER A 24 4.29 -23.38 13.03
C SER A 24 4.83 -23.35 14.46
N GLU A 25 5.96 -24.02 14.69
CA GLU A 25 6.70 -23.98 15.96
C GLU A 25 7.13 -22.55 16.36
N GLU A 26 7.29 -21.64 15.39
CA GLU A 26 7.65 -20.25 15.65
C GLU A 26 6.45 -19.35 16.02
N LYS A 27 5.21 -19.89 16.06
CA LYS A 27 3.97 -19.13 16.22
C LYS A 27 3.99 -18.14 17.39
N TRP A 28 4.49 -18.55 18.55
CA TRP A 28 4.49 -17.70 19.74
C TRP A 28 5.38 -16.47 19.56
N ARG A 29 6.53 -16.63 18.89
CA ARG A 29 7.42 -15.50 18.59
C ARG A 29 6.80 -14.60 17.51
N ALA A 30 6.16 -15.18 16.51
CA ALA A 30 5.47 -14.42 15.45
C ALA A 30 4.30 -13.59 16.04
N PHE A 31 3.46 -14.20 16.88
CA PHE A 31 2.36 -13.50 17.56
C PHE A 31 2.86 -12.47 18.57
N ALA A 32 3.95 -12.73 19.30
CA ALA A 32 4.54 -11.75 20.20
C ALA A 32 5.07 -10.52 19.43
N MET A 33 5.76 -10.74 18.31
CA MET A 33 6.22 -9.65 17.44
C MET A 33 5.03 -8.87 16.85
N LEU A 34 4.02 -9.58 16.33
CA LEU A 34 2.82 -8.95 15.79
C LEU A 34 2.07 -8.13 16.85
N GLY A 35 1.84 -8.70 18.03
CA GLY A 35 1.22 -8.01 19.16
C GLY A 35 2.04 -6.80 19.61
N GLY A 36 3.37 -6.91 19.63
CA GLY A 36 4.27 -5.79 19.89
C GLY A 36 4.12 -4.67 18.85
N ILE A 37 4.10 -5.00 17.56
CA ILE A 37 3.90 -4.02 16.48
C ILE A 37 2.53 -3.33 16.60
N ILE A 38 1.47 -4.09 16.86
CA ILE A 38 0.12 -3.54 17.07
C ILE A 38 0.10 -2.62 18.29
N GLY A 39 0.72 -3.03 19.41
CA GLY A 39 0.84 -2.21 20.61
C GLY A 39 1.60 -0.90 20.35
N LEU A 40 2.71 -0.95 19.60
CA LEU A 40 3.46 0.25 19.19
C LEU A 40 2.63 1.15 18.27
N SER A 41 1.80 0.59 17.38
CA SER A 41 0.88 1.36 16.54
C SER A 41 -0.16 2.12 17.39
N VAL A 42 -0.71 1.47 18.42
CA VAL A 42 -1.63 2.14 19.37
C VAL A 42 -0.91 3.26 20.13
N ILE A 43 0.33 3.02 20.58
CA ILE A 43 1.16 4.05 21.23
C ILE A 43 1.40 5.22 20.28
N TYR A 44 1.75 4.96 19.02
CA TYR A 44 1.95 5.98 17.99
C TYR A 44 0.71 6.88 17.84
N VAL A 45 -0.47 6.28 17.70
CA VAL A 45 -1.72 7.04 17.58
C VAL A 45 -2.01 7.86 18.85
N ARG A 46 -1.78 7.29 20.04
CA ARG A 46 -1.93 8.01 21.30
C ARG A 46 -0.98 9.20 21.42
N THR A 47 0.26 9.06 20.96
CA THR A 47 1.24 10.14 20.87
C THR A 47 0.81 11.22 19.87
N ALA A 48 0.21 10.85 18.74
CA ALA A 48 -0.34 11.82 17.77
C ALA A 48 -1.47 12.67 18.39
N VAL A 49 -2.37 12.05 19.16
CA VAL A 49 -3.41 12.77 19.92
C VAL A 49 -2.78 13.71 20.95
N TRP A 50 -1.74 13.25 21.67
CA TRP A 50 -1.01 14.08 22.61
C TRP A 50 -0.37 15.31 21.95
N PHE A 51 0.25 15.14 20.77
CA PHE A 51 0.77 16.26 19.99
C PHE A 51 -0.31 17.25 19.59
N GLY A 52 -1.49 16.77 19.20
CA GLY A 52 -2.65 17.64 18.92
C GLY A 52 -3.03 18.51 20.11
N LYS A 53 -3.16 17.91 21.30
CA LYS A 53 -3.46 18.65 22.54
C LYS A 53 -2.35 19.61 22.96
N TRP A 54 -1.09 19.16 22.82
CA TRP A 54 0.06 20.02 23.07
C TRP A 54 0.05 21.24 22.15
N ASN A 55 -0.25 21.04 20.86
CA ASN A 55 -0.31 22.11 19.87
C ASN A 55 -1.39 23.13 20.21
N GLN A 56 -2.58 22.67 20.64
CA GLN A 56 -3.63 23.55 21.14
C GLN A 56 -3.14 24.40 22.33
N SER A 57 -2.61 23.76 23.39
CA SER A 57 -2.13 24.49 24.58
C SER A 57 -1.01 25.48 24.28
N PHE A 58 -0.11 25.13 23.35
CA PHE A 58 0.99 26.00 22.94
C PHE A 58 0.47 27.24 22.20
N PHE A 59 -0.46 27.07 21.25
CA PHE A 59 -1.05 28.20 20.54
C PHE A 59 -1.94 29.06 21.44
N ASP A 60 -2.69 28.46 22.37
CA ASP A 60 -3.48 29.21 23.35
C ASP A 60 -2.58 30.10 24.23
N ALA A 61 -1.46 29.57 24.72
CA ALA A 61 -0.47 30.34 25.48
C ALA A 61 0.21 31.42 24.63
N MET A 62 0.52 31.12 23.37
CA MET A 62 1.12 32.07 22.43
C MET A 62 0.19 33.25 22.15
N PHE A 63 -1.08 32.99 21.83
CA PHE A 63 -2.07 34.04 21.58
C PHE A 63 -2.42 34.84 22.83
N ALA A 64 -2.30 34.24 24.01
CA ALA A 64 -2.41 34.92 25.29
C ALA A 64 -1.13 35.67 25.72
N PHE A 65 -0.08 35.69 24.87
CA PHE A 65 1.23 36.29 25.16
C PHE A 65 1.91 35.78 26.45
N ARG A 66 1.62 34.54 26.87
CA ARG A 66 2.18 33.92 28.08
C ARG A 66 3.49 33.20 27.80
N VAL A 67 4.58 33.96 27.67
CA VAL A 67 5.90 33.43 27.29
C VAL A 67 6.40 32.32 28.22
N GLN A 68 6.18 32.45 29.53
CA GLN A 68 6.63 31.45 30.50
C GLN A 68 5.91 30.10 30.32
N ASP A 69 4.61 30.12 30.01
CA ASP A 69 3.82 28.92 29.75
C ASP A 69 4.32 28.24 28.46
N CYS A 70 4.60 29.01 27.41
CA CYS A 70 5.18 28.49 26.17
C CYS A 70 6.54 27.81 26.40
N LEU A 71 7.42 28.43 27.18
CA LEU A 71 8.73 27.85 27.51
C LEU A 71 8.61 26.56 28.34
N SER A 72 7.61 26.48 29.24
CA SER A 72 7.36 25.29 30.05
C SER A 72 6.86 24.08 29.22
N LEU A 73 6.26 24.33 28.06
CA LEU A 73 5.77 23.31 27.13
C LEU A 73 6.88 22.70 26.23
N LEU A 74 8.04 23.34 26.11
CA LEU A 74 9.13 22.85 25.24
C LEU A 74 9.80 21.56 25.75
N PRO A 75 10.18 21.42 27.04
CA PRO A 75 10.79 20.18 27.53
C PRO A 75 9.94 18.91 27.30
N PRO A 76 8.63 18.87 27.64
CA PRO A 76 7.84 17.68 27.37
C PRO A 76 7.68 17.41 25.88
N TYR A 77 7.63 18.44 25.03
CA TYR A 77 7.60 18.27 23.58
C TYR A 77 8.84 17.57 23.05
N ILE A 78 10.03 18.03 23.45
CA ILE A 78 11.31 17.45 23.03
C ILE A 78 11.42 16.00 23.50
N LEU A 79 11.06 15.73 24.76
CA LEU A 79 11.11 14.39 25.33
C LEU A 79 10.17 13.43 24.60
N VAL A 80 8.90 13.80 24.42
CA VAL A 80 7.91 12.97 23.74
C VAL A 80 8.29 12.78 22.27
N SER A 81 8.84 13.80 21.60
CA SER A 81 9.32 13.69 20.22
C SER A 81 10.47 12.68 20.09
N ALA A 82 11.45 12.73 20.99
CA ALA A 82 12.56 11.79 21.00
C ALA A 82 12.08 10.34 21.26
N LEU A 83 11.18 10.15 22.23
CA LEU A 83 10.58 8.85 22.51
C LEU A 83 9.74 8.33 21.34
N ALA A 84 8.95 9.19 20.70
CA ALA A 84 8.13 8.86 19.54
C ALA A 84 9.00 8.40 18.36
N ALA A 85 10.10 9.11 18.10
CA ALA A 85 11.07 8.73 17.06
C ALA A 85 11.70 7.35 17.36
N ALA A 86 12.11 7.11 18.61
CA ALA A 86 12.67 5.81 19.02
C ALA A 86 11.65 4.67 18.87
N ILE A 87 10.41 4.89 19.30
CA ILE A 87 9.29 3.94 19.14
C ILE A 87 9.04 3.63 17.67
N TYR A 88 9.03 4.66 16.82
CA TYR A 88 8.80 4.52 15.38
C TYR A 88 9.90 3.68 14.71
N VAL A 89 11.17 3.99 14.99
CA VAL A 89 12.31 3.21 14.47
C VAL A 89 12.25 1.76 14.97
N PHE A 90 11.91 1.55 16.25
CA PHE A 90 11.77 0.22 16.82
C PHE A 90 10.62 -0.59 16.17
N GLN A 91 9.49 0.05 15.87
CA GLN A 91 8.38 -0.58 15.15
C GLN A 91 8.78 -1.01 13.74
N ILE A 92 9.53 -0.17 13.01
CA ILE A 92 10.09 -0.52 11.70
C ILE A 92 11.01 -1.74 11.83
N TYR A 93 11.93 -1.72 12.79
CA TYR A 93 12.84 -2.83 13.04
C TYR A 93 12.09 -4.14 13.31
N LEU A 94 11.11 -4.15 14.22
CA LEU A 94 10.31 -5.34 14.52
C LEU A 94 9.56 -5.86 13.29
N THR A 95 9.01 -4.96 12.47
CA THR A 95 8.30 -5.32 11.25
C THR A 95 9.24 -5.95 10.22
N GLN A 96 10.45 -5.41 10.05
CA GLN A 96 11.47 -5.99 9.16
C GLN A 96 11.91 -7.37 9.64
N VAL A 97 12.15 -7.54 10.94
CA VAL A 97 12.52 -8.84 11.52
C VAL A 97 11.41 -9.88 11.33
N LEU A 98 10.15 -9.51 11.59
CA LEU A 98 9.01 -10.41 11.37
C LEU A 98 8.87 -10.79 9.90
N SER A 99 8.99 -9.82 8.99
CA SER A 99 8.93 -10.03 7.54
C SER A 99 10.02 -10.99 7.06
N MET A 100 11.25 -10.80 7.54
CA MET A 100 12.38 -11.66 7.21
C MET A 100 12.16 -13.09 7.72
N ARG A 101 11.73 -13.26 8.98
CA ARG A 101 11.51 -14.60 9.56
C ARG A 101 10.39 -15.34 8.84
N TRP A 102 9.30 -14.66 8.55
CA TRP A 102 8.19 -15.26 7.82
C TRP A 102 8.63 -15.66 6.39
N ARG A 103 9.36 -14.79 5.69
CA ARG A 103 9.91 -15.09 4.36
C ARG A 103 10.80 -16.34 4.40
N LEU A 104 11.80 -16.36 5.29
CA LEU A 104 12.74 -17.47 5.41
C LEU A 104 12.01 -18.79 5.72
N TRP A 105 11.00 -18.75 6.57
CA TRP A 105 10.22 -19.94 6.90
C TRP A 105 9.42 -20.43 5.68
N ASN A 106 8.70 -19.55 4.98
CA ASN A 106 7.92 -19.91 3.78
C ASN A 106 8.84 -20.49 2.69
N THR A 107 9.93 -19.80 2.36
CA THR A 107 10.87 -20.27 1.34
C THR A 107 11.42 -21.65 1.68
N ARG A 108 11.77 -21.91 2.96
CA ARG A 108 12.26 -23.24 3.38
C ARG A 108 11.22 -24.34 3.19
N VAL A 109 9.94 -24.06 3.49
CA VAL A 109 8.86 -25.04 3.32
C VAL A 109 8.64 -25.36 1.85
N TYR A 110 8.51 -24.34 1.01
CA TYR A 110 8.29 -24.53 -0.43
C TYR A 110 9.50 -25.14 -1.13
N LEU A 111 10.73 -24.76 -0.74
CA LEU A 111 11.95 -25.35 -1.30
C LEU A 111 12.07 -26.83 -0.93
N ARG A 112 11.70 -27.23 0.30
CA ARG A 112 11.66 -28.65 0.68
C ARG A 112 10.64 -29.44 -0.15
N GLN A 113 9.46 -28.86 -0.41
CA GLN A 113 8.45 -29.50 -1.27
C GLN A 113 8.93 -29.61 -2.72
N TYR A 114 9.54 -28.55 -3.25
CA TYR A 114 10.08 -28.50 -4.61
C TYR A 114 11.17 -29.56 -4.86
N LEU A 115 12.06 -29.77 -3.87
CA LEU A 115 13.12 -30.77 -3.94
C LEU A 115 12.66 -32.19 -3.55
N SER A 116 11.44 -32.35 -3.04
CA SER A 116 10.91 -33.67 -2.65
C SER A 116 10.33 -34.42 -3.86
N ASN A 117 10.49 -35.76 -3.89
CA ASN A 117 9.86 -36.65 -4.87
C ASN A 117 10.05 -36.21 -6.34
N GLU A 118 11.23 -35.67 -6.65
CA GLU A 118 11.58 -35.17 -8.00
C GLU A 118 10.55 -34.16 -8.53
N THR A 119 9.91 -33.41 -7.64
CA THR A 119 8.83 -32.47 -7.99
C THR A 119 9.32 -31.41 -8.97
N TYR A 120 10.56 -30.93 -8.85
CA TYR A 120 11.20 -30.06 -9.83
C TYR A 120 11.15 -30.64 -11.26
N TYR A 121 11.48 -31.91 -11.44
CA TYR A 121 11.48 -32.58 -12.74
C TYR A 121 10.05 -32.75 -13.28
N ARG A 122 9.12 -33.18 -12.42
CA ARG A 122 7.72 -33.38 -12.80
C ARG A 122 6.99 -32.08 -13.13
N LEU A 123 7.35 -30.97 -12.51
CA LEU A 123 6.75 -29.65 -12.80
C LEU A 123 7.22 -29.11 -14.16
N GLU A 124 8.41 -29.51 -14.61
CA GLU A 124 8.98 -29.06 -15.89
C GLU A 124 8.61 -30.00 -17.05
N HIS A 125 8.49 -31.30 -16.79
CA HIS A 125 8.28 -32.33 -17.83
C HIS A 125 6.94 -33.08 -17.72
N GLY A 126 6.11 -32.77 -16.72
CA GLY A 126 4.81 -33.40 -16.50
C GLY A 126 3.67 -32.81 -17.35
N LEU A 127 2.50 -33.43 -17.26
CA LEU A 127 1.28 -33.00 -17.96
C LEU A 127 0.72 -31.65 -17.45
N GLU A 128 1.01 -31.31 -16.19
CA GLU A 128 0.66 -30.02 -15.56
C GLU A 128 1.92 -29.19 -15.36
N GLN A 129 2.44 -28.60 -16.44
CA GLN A 129 3.56 -27.68 -16.37
C GLN A 129 3.18 -26.43 -15.57
N ALA A 130 3.91 -26.17 -14.49
CA ALA A 130 3.76 -24.93 -13.75
C ALA A 130 4.63 -23.84 -14.37
N ASP A 131 4.04 -22.66 -14.60
CA ASP A 131 4.76 -21.52 -15.18
C ASP A 131 5.67 -20.86 -14.14
N ASN A 132 6.97 -20.79 -14.46
CA ASN A 132 8.08 -20.17 -13.69
C ASN A 132 8.09 -20.50 -12.18
N PRO A 133 8.24 -21.78 -11.79
CA PRO A 133 8.25 -22.19 -10.38
C PRO A 133 9.43 -21.60 -9.58
N ASP A 134 10.55 -21.36 -10.24
CA ASP A 134 11.73 -20.69 -9.72
C ASP A 134 11.44 -19.22 -9.32
N GLN A 135 10.80 -18.46 -10.21
CA GLN A 135 10.39 -17.08 -9.94
C GLN A 135 9.39 -17.02 -8.77
N ARG A 136 8.42 -17.95 -8.75
CA ARG A 136 7.42 -18.02 -7.66
C ARG A 136 8.07 -18.24 -6.29
N ILE A 137 9.05 -19.14 -6.20
CA ILE A 137 9.74 -19.45 -4.95
C ILE A 137 10.69 -18.33 -4.52
N ALA A 138 11.41 -17.72 -5.47
CA ALA A 138 12.41 -16.70 -5.20
C ALA A 138 11.80 -15.33 -4.86
N ASP A 139 10.84 -14.89 -5.69
CA ASP A 139 10.34 -13.52 -5.70
C ASP A 139 8.92 -13.44 -5.15
N ASP A 140 7.98 -14.25 -5.64
CA ASP A 140 6.57 -14.09 -5.29
C ASP A 140 6.31 -14.41 -3.81
N LEU A 141 6.92 -15.46 -3.26
CA LEU A 141 6.83 -15.75 -1.82
C LEU A 141 7.37 -14.60 -0.96
N SER A 142 8.46 -13.96 -1.40
CA SER A 142 9.02 -12.79 -0.70
C SER A 142 8.06 -11.61 -0.74
N GLN A 143 7.58 -11.28 -1.93
CA GLN A 143 6.64 -10.17 -2.15
C GLN A 143 5.35 -10.39 -1.38
N MET A 144 4.75 -11.58 -1.46
CA MET A 144 3.54 -11.94 -0.72
C MET A 144 3.71 -11.68 0.77
N THR A 145 4.84 -12.13 1.35
CA THR A 145 5.08 -12.00 2.79
C THR A 145 5.20 -10.53 3.21
N ILE A 146 5.98 -9.74 2.46
CA ILE A 146 6.22 -8.32 2.74
C ILE A 146 4.93 -7.50 2.58
N TRP A 147 4.24 -7.67 1.45
CA TRP A 147 3.02 -6.91 1.16
C TRP A 147 1.88 -7.28 2.08
N THR A 148 1.72 -8.56 2.45
CA THR A 148 0.66 -8.98 3.38
C THR A 148 0.84 -8.35 4.76
N LEU A 149 2.06 -8.40 5.32
CA LEU A 149 2.35 -7.73 6.60
C LEU A 149 2.13 -6.23 6.50
N LYS A 150 2.66 -5.59 5.46
CA LYS A 150 2.55 -4.14 5.26
C LYS A 150 1.09 -3.72 5.19
N LEU A 151 0.30 -4.30 4.28
CA LEU A 151 -1.11 -3.95 4.11
C LEU A 151 -1.93 -4.23 5.37
N GLY A 152 -1.68 -5.35 6.05
CA GLY A 152 -2.38 -5.67 7.29
C GLY A 152 -2.08 -4.68 8.41
N LEU A 153 -0.81 -4.32 8.60
CA LEU A 153 -0.39 -3.35 9.62
C LEU A 153 -0.86 -1.93 9.29
N ASP A 154 -0.74 -1.51 8.02
CA ASP A 154 -1.22 -0.21 7.54
C ASP A 154 -2.73 -0.09 7.73
N ALA A 155 -3.51 -1.16 7.47
CA ALA A 155 -4.94 -1.19 7.72
C ALA A 155 -5.29 -1.05 9.21
N ILE A 156 -4.61 -1.77 10.10
CA ILE A 156 -4.80 -1.65 11.55
C ILE A 156 -4.47 -0.24 12.02
N GLN A 157 -3.37 0.33 11.54
CA GLN A 157 -2.97 1.69 11.86
C GLN A 157 -4.01 2.70 11.37
N ALA A 158 -4.51 2.56 10.14
CA ALA A 158 -5.53 3.43 9.56
C ALA A 158 -6.82 3.40 10.38
N VAL A 159 -7.32 2.21 10.76
CA VAL A 159 -8.51 2.06 11.60
C VAL A 159 -8.30 2.68 12.98
N THR A 160 -7.16 2.40 13.62
CA THR A 160 -6.84 2.94 14.96
C THR A 160 -6.75 4.47 14.94
N THR A 161 -6.15 5.01 13.89
CA THR A 161 -6.04 6.46 13.66
C THR A 161 -7.42 7.07 13.45
N LEU A 162 -8.23 6.47 12.57
CA LEU A 162 -9.59 6.92 12.29
C LEU A 162 -10.42 6.97 13.57
N ILE A 163 -10.44 5.90 14.36
CA ILE A 163 -11.20 5.85 15.63
C ILE A 163 -10.70 6.93 16.60
N SER A 164 -9.38 7.03 16.79
CA SER A 164 -8.81 7.95 17.77
C SER A 164 -9.05 9.41 17.41
N PHE A 165 -8.84 9.79 16.14
CA PHE A 165 -9.13 11.16 15.69
C PHE A 165 -10.62 11.47 15.65
N SER A 166 -11.48 10.48 15.38
CA SER A 166 -12.94 10.65 15.50
C SER A 166 -13.34 11.03 16.93
N ILE A 167 -12.77 10.35 17.93
CA ILE A 167 -12.99 10.66 19.35
C ILE A 167 -12.47 12.06 19.69
N VAL A 168 -11.26 12.43 19.24
CA VAL A 168 -10.69 13.76 19.49
C VAL A 168 -11.53 14.87 18.86
N LEU A 169 -11.98 14.71 17.61
CA LEU A 169 -12.84 15.68 16.93
C LEU A 169 -14.20 15.82 17.61
N TRP A 170 -14.73 14.71 18.14
CA TRP A 170 -15.97 14.73 18.90
C TRP A 170 -15.82 15.51 20.22
N ASP A 171 -14.72 15.27 20.96
CA ASP A 171 -14.42 15.90 22.25
C ASP A 171 -14.18 17.41 22.10
N ILE A 172 -13.36 17.81 21.11
CA ILE A 172 -13.03 19.23 20.86
C ILE A 172 -14.19 19.97 20.19
N GLY A 173 -14.95 19.30 19.31
CA GLY A 173 -15.97 19.94 18.49
C GLY A 173 -17.19 20.44 19.23
N GLY A 174 -17.51 19.89 20.41
CA GLY A 174 -18.66 20.34 21.20
C GLY A 174 -19.98 20.32 20.40
N THR A 175 -20.85 21.30 20.65
CA THR A 175 -22.15 21.44 19.99
C THR A 175 -22.22 22.75 19.21
N LEU A 176 -22.43 22.67 17.90
CA LEU A 176 -22.74 23.86 17.11
C LEU A 176 -24.20 24.22 17.36
N SER A 177 -24.42 25.40 17.93
CA SER A 177 -25.75 25.92 18.22
C SER A 177 -25.99 27.15 17.36
N PHE A 178 -27.00 27.11 16.50
CA PHE A 178 -27.41 28.27 15.71
C PHE A 178 -28.93 28.34 15.62
N THR A 179 -29.46 29.55 15.46
CA THR A 179 -30.89 29.77 15.31
C THR A 179 -31.25 29.74 13.83
N TRP A 180 -32.21 28.89 13.46
CA TRP A 180 -32.73 28.80 12.10
C TRP A 180 -34.26 28.97 12.14
N HIS A 181 -34.78 29.99 11.45
CA HIS A 181 -36.23 30.31 11.42
C HIS A 181 -36.86 30.45 12.82
N GLY A 182 -36.12 30.98 13.80
CA GLY A 182 -36.61 31.16 15.18
C GLY A 182 -36.51 29.90 16.06
N HIS A 183 -36.11 28.75 15.51
CA HIS A 183 -35.84 27.54 16.28
C HIS A 183 -34.32 27.39 16.54
N ALA A 184 -33.95 27.06 17.77
CA ALA A 184 -32.56 26.73 18.10
C ALA A 184 -32.25 25.31 17.61
N VAL A 185 -31.27 25.20 16.70
CA VAL A 185 -30.76 23.93 16.19
C VAL A 185 -29.42 23.67 16.85
N HIS A 186 -29.30 22.50 17.48
CA HIS A 186 -28.09 22.04 18.15
C HIS A 186 -27.57 20.80 17.44
N ILE A 187 -26.36 20.89 16.88
CA ILE A 187 -25.69 19.78 16.19
C ILE A 187 -24.47 19.37 17.03
N PRO A 188 -24.56 18.30 17.83
CA PRO A 188 -23.42 17.75 18.55
C PRO A 188 -22.43 17.12 17.59
N GLY A 189 -21.13 17.22 17.88
CA GLY A 189 -20.08 16.57 17.07
C GLY A 189 -19.99 17.11 15.64
N TYR A 190 -20.37 18.38 15.42
CA TYR A 190 -20.43 18.96 14.08
C TYR A 190 -19.08 18.93 13.35
N LEU A 191 -17.95 19.05 14.05
CA LEU A 191 -16.63 18.93 13.44
C LEU A 191 -16.39 17.54 12.87
N PHE A 192 -16.79 16.49 13.59
CA PHE A 192 -16.69 15.12 13.11
C PHE A 192 -17.59 14.90 11.89
N LEU A 193 -18.88 15.25 11.99
CA LEU A 193 -19.84 15.11 10.91
C LEU A 193 -19.44 15.92 9.67
N GLY A 194 -19.02 17.16 9.86
CA GLY A 194 -18.53 18.04 8.80
C GLY A 194 -17.28 17.47 8.12
N THR A 195 -16.34 16.93 8.89
CA THR A 195 -15.13 16.28 8.35
C THR A 195 -15.48 15.04 7.54
N VAL A 196 -16.41 14.19 8.02
CA VAL A 196 -16.87 13.01 7.28
C VAL A 196 -17.53 13.41 5.96
N LEU A 197 -18.45 14.39 5.99
CA LEU A 197 -19.14 14.86 4.79
C LEU A 197 -18.15 15.50 3.79
N ALA A 198 -17.25 16.35 4.26
CA ALA A 198 -16.23 16.97 3.42
C ALA A 198 -15.29 15.92 2.82
N THR A 199 -14.91 14.89 3.58
CA THR A 199 -14.06 13.79 3.11
C THR A 199 -14.77 12.99 2.03
N LEU A 200 -16.02 12.57 2.26
CA LEU A 200 -16.80 11.83 1.27
C LEU A 200 -17.01 12.66 -0.01
N PHE A 201 -17.36 13.93 0.13
CA PHE A 201 -17.49 14.83 -1.01
C PHE A 201 -16.18 14.95 -1.79
N THR A 202 -15.07 15.20 -1.08
CA THR A 202 -13.74 15.31 -1.70
C THR A 202 -13.34 14.00 -2.38
N SER A 203 -13.62 12.84 -1.77
CA SER A 203 -13.37 11.53 -2.37
C SER A 203 -14.16 11.33 -3.67
N LEU A 204 -15.46 11.67 -3.68
CA LEU A 204 -16.30 11.58 -4.88
C LEU A 204 -15.80 12.51 -6.00
N VAL A 205 -15.42 13.74 -5.65
CA VAL A 205 -14.82 14.68 -6.59
C VAL A 205 -13.52 14.10 -7.14
N LEU A 206 -12.60 13.67 -6.28
CA LEU A 206 -11.29 13.17 -6.68
C LEU A 206 -11.40 11.90 -7.54
N GLU A 207 -12.33 11.00 -7.24
CA GLU A 207 -12.61 9.82 -8.07
C GLU A 207 -13.16 10.22 -9.44
N ARG A 208 -14.08 11.19 -9.48
CA ARG A 208 -14.73 11.63 -10.72
C ARG A 208 -13.77 12.36 -11.68
N PHE A 209 -12.81 13.11 -11.14
CA PHE A 209 -11.80 13.85 -11.91
C PHE A 209 -10.52 13.02 -12.14
N GLY A 210 -10.10 12.20 -11.18
CA GLY A 210 -8.89 11.39 -11.24
C GLY A 210 -9.06 10.01 -11.91
N GLY A 211 -10.28 9.47 -12.01
CA GLY A 211 -10.54 8.17 -12.65
C GLY A 211 -9.98 8.04 -14.07
N PRO A 212 -10.16 9.04 -14.97
CA PRO A 212 -9.56 9.01 -16.31
C PRO A 212 -8.04 8.91 -16.31
N LEU A 213 -7.36 9.55 -15.33
CA LEU A 213 -5.90 9.53 -15.20
C LEU A 213 -5.38 8.12 -14.92
N VAL A 214 -6.07 7.35 -14.06
CA VAL A 214 -5.72 5.95 -13.78
C VAL A 214 -5.74 5.12 -15.06
N SER A 215 -6.80 5.25 -15.86
CA SER A 215 -6.89 4.54 -17.15
C SER A 215 -5.79 4.95 -18.14
N ALA A 216 -5.42 6.23 -18.15
CA ALA A 216 -4.36 6.76 -19.02
C ALA A 216 -2.98 6.25 -18.58
N ASN A 217 -2.73 6.20 -17.27
CA ASN A 217 -1.49 5.67 -16.71
C ASN A 217 -1.35 4.16 -16.96
N TYR A 218 -2.44 3.41 -16.85
CA TYR A 218 -2.44 1.99 -17.19
C TYR A 218 -2.11 1.75 -18.67
N ARG A 219 -2.75 2.51 -19.58
CA ARG A 219 -2.40 2.47 -21.01
C ARG A 219 -0.94 2.84 -21.26
N GLN A 220 -0.41 3.83 -20.52
CA GLN A 220 0.99 4.26 -20.64
C GLN A 220 1.94 3.10 -20.31
N GLN A 221 1.71 2.41 -19.19
CA GLN A 221 2.49 1.25 -18.80
C GLN A 221 2.42 0.12 -19.83
N HIS A 222 1.25 -0.06 -20.46
CA HIS A 222 1.07 -1.06 -21.51
C HIS A 222 1.88 -0.71 -22.77
N TYR A 223 1.81 0.55 -23.25
CA TYR A 223 2.62 0.99 -24.39
C TYR A 223 4.14 0.95 -24.12
N ASP A 224 4.57 1.27 -22.89
CA ASP A 224 5.97 1.14 -22.48
C ASP A 224 6.40 -0.34 -22.36
N ALA A 225 5.47 -1.25 -22.07
CA ALA A 225 5.72 -2.69 -22.08
C ALA A 225 5.84 -3.22 -23.52
N ASP A 226 4.98 -2.79 -24.44
CA ASP A 226 5.05 -3.16 -25.86
C ASP A 226 6.38 -2.75 -26.49
N LEU A 227 6.86 -1.53 -26.17
CA LEU A 227 8.17 -1.06 -26.61
C LEU A 227 9.30 -1.97 -26.09
N ARG A 228 9.28 -2.32 -24.80
CA ARG A 228 10.28 -3.21 -24.19
C ARG A 228 10.24 -4.61 -24.79
N ALA A 229 9.05 -5.16 -25.02
CA ALA A 229 8.88 -6.45 -25.67
C ALA A 229 9.45 -6.43 -27.10
N GLY A 230 9.14 -5.40 -27.88
CA GLY A 230 9.70 -5.23 -29.23
C GLY A 230 11.23 -5.15 -29.25
N LEU A 231 11.83 -4.46 -28.28
CA LEU A 231 13.30 -4.41 -28.12
C LEU A 231 13.89 -5.78 -27.77
N MET A 232 13.22 -6.57 -26.91
CA MET A 232 13.63 -7.94 -26.62
C MET A 232 13.53 -8.83 -27.86
N ASP A 233 12.51 -8.66 -28.69
CA ASP A 233 12.35 -9.40 -29.95
C ASP A 233 13.46 -9.08 -30.95
N VAL A 234 13.87 -7.81 -31.07
CA VAL A 234 15.02 -7.42 -31.91
C VAL A 234 16.30 -8.07 -31.41
N ARG A 235 16.52 -8.07 -30.09
CA ARG A 235 17.69 -8.73 -29.50
C ARG A 235 17.69 -10.24 -29.75
N ARG A 236 16.53 -10.89 -29.67
CA ARG A 236 16.37 -12.33 -29.91
C ARG A 236 16.57 -12.71 -31.38
N ASN A 237 16.20 -11.83 -32.32
CA ASN A 237 16.25 -12.07 -33.76
C ASN A 237 17.31 -11.23 -34.48
N SER A 238 18.36 -10.79 -33.76
CA SER A 238 19.35 -9.83 -34.27
C SER A 238 20.10 -10.33 -35.51
N GLU A 239 20.42 -11.62 -35.56
CA GLU A 239 21.08 -12.25 -36.71
C GLU A 239 20.20 -12.23 -37.96
N GLN A 240 18.91 -12.54 -37.82
CA GLN A 240 17.96 -12.49 -38.94
C GLN A 240 17.78 -11.06 -39.45
N ILE A 241 17.62 -10.10 -38.53
CA ILE A 241 17.46 -8.70 -38.90
C ILE A 241 18.69 -8.19 -39.65
N ALA A 242 19.89 -8.48 -39.15
CA ALA A 242 21.15 -8.07 -39.79
C ALA A 242 21.38 -8.75 -41.14
N PHE A 243 21.02 -10.03 -41.28
CA PHE A 243 21.20 -10.78 -42.53
C PHE A 243 20.24 -10.32 -43.64
N TYR A 244 19.00 -10.00 -43.28
CA TYR A 244 17.97 -9.56 -44.23
C TYR A 244 17.90 -8.03 -44.42
N GLY A 245 18.71 -7.24 -43.71
CA GLY A 245 18.67 -5.77 -43.77
C GLY A 245 17.35 -5.19 -43.24
N GLY A 246 16.78 -5.81 -42.20
CA GLY A 246 15.45 -5.50 -41.67
C GLY A 246 15.36 -4.24 -40.81
N GLU A 247 16.44 -3.46 -40.66
CA GLU A 247 16.52 -2.34 -39.73
C GLU A 247 15.48 -1.24 -40.00
N GLU A 248 15.16 -0.97 -41.26
CA GLU A 248 14.17 0.05 -41.62
C GLU A 248 12.74 -0.38 -41.25
N ALA A 249 12.41 -1.67 -41.41
CA ALA A 249 11.13 -2.22 -40.98
C ALA A 249 10.97 -2.18 -39.46
N GLU A 250 12.03 -2.48 -38.72
CA GLU A 250 12.06 -2.35 -37.26
C GLU A 250 11.95 -0.89 -36.81
N ASN A 251 12.61 0.04 -37.50
CA ASN A 251 12.50 1.46 -37.21
C ASN A 251 11.06 1.98 -37.40
N LEU A 252 10.36 1.54 -38.47
CA LEU A 252 8.93 1.82 -38.67
C LEU A 252 8.04 1.20 -37.57
N ARG A 253 8.40 0.02 -37.06
CA ARG A 253 7.70 -0.63 -35.94
C ARG A 253 7.87 0.18 -34.65
N PHE A 254 9.08 0.56 -34.28
CA PHE A 254 9.34 1.37 -33.08
C PHE A 254 8.77 2.78 -33.17
N SER A 255 8.79 3.39 -34.35
CA SER A 255 8.15 4.69 -34.58
C SER A 255 6.65 4.65 -34.26
N ARG A 256 5.96 3.54 -34.56
CA ARG A 256 4.55 3.35 -34.18
C ARG A 256 4.37 3.23 -32.66
N TYR A 257 5.23 2.47 -31.97
CA TYR A 257 5.19 2.38 -30.50
C TYR A 257 5.39 3.76 -29.85
N LEU A 258 6.39 4.52 -30.31
CA LEU A 258 6.64 5.87 -29.83
C LEU A 258 5.46 6.82 -30.12
N ALA A 259 4.78 6.67 -31.25
CA ALA A 259 3.57 7.45 -31.56
C ALA A 259 2.40 7.13 -30.61
N HIS A 260 2.21 5.85 -30.23
CA HIS A 260 1.21 5.45 -29.23
C HIS A 260 1.53 6.02 -27.85
N ILE A 261 2.79 5.91 -27.41
CA ILE A 261 3.30 6.52 -26.17
C ILE A 261 3.05 8.02 -26.18
N ALA A 262 3.47 8.75 -27.22
CA ALA A 262 3.31 10.19 -27.31
C ALA A 262 1.83 10.62 -27.28
N THR A 263 0.96 9.87 -27.97
CA THR A 263 -0.48 10.18 -28.02
C THR A 263 -1.14 9.97 -26.66
N ASN A 264 -0.82 8.88 -25.96
CA ASN A 264 -1.35 8.65 -24.63
C ASN A 264 -0.72 9.59 -23.59
N TRP A 265 0.53 9.97 -23.75
CA TRP A 265 1.19 10.96 -22.89
C TRP A 265 0.47 12.31 -22.91
N ARG A 266 -0.01 12.75 -24.10
CA ARG A 266 -0.87 13.94 -24.18
C ARG A 266 -2.13 13.79 -23.33
N ASN A 267 -2.77 12.62 -23.36
CA ASN A 267 -3.93 12.35 -22.51
C ASN A 267 -3.57 12.43 -21.03
N VAL A 268 -2.46 11.83 -20.61
CA VAL A 268 -1.95 11.92 -19.22
C VAL A 268 -1.76 13.37 -18.82
N VAL A 269 -1.04 14.17 -19.62
CA VAL A 269 -0.83 15.60 -19.36
C VAL A 269 -2.15 16.35 -19.26
N THR A 270 -3.10 16.11 -20.17
CA THR A 270 -4.42 16.79 -20.13
C THR A 270 -5.26 16.41 -18.91
N TYR A 271 -5.17 15.17 -18.43
CA TYR A 271 -5.90 14.75 -17.23
C TYR A 271 -5.24 15.23 -15.94
N THR A 272 -3.93 15.45 -15.92
CA THR A 272 -3.24 16.00 -14.75
C THR A 272 -3.59 17.48 -14.49
N TRP A 273 -3.86 18.25 -15.56
CA TRP A 273 -4.18 19.69 -15.46
C TRP A 273 -5.67 20.03 -15.41
N ARG A 274 -6.56 19.02 -15.46
CA ARG A 274 -8.02 19.17 -15.39
C ARG A 274 -8.52 19.05 -13.97
#